data_AF-A0A509KYM5-F1
#
_entry.id   AF-A0A509KYM5-F1
#
_cell.length_a   1.000
_cell.length_b   1.000
_cell.length_c   1.000
_cell.angle_alpha   90.00
_cell.angle_beta   90.00
_cell.angle_gamma   90.00
#
_symmetry.space_group_name_H-M   'P 1'
#
loop_
_entity.id
_entity.type
_entity.pdbx_description
1 polymer ?
#
loop_
_entity_poly.entity_id
_entity_poly.type
_entity_poly.pdbx_seq_one_letter_code
_entity_poly.pdbx_strand_id
1 'polypeptide(L)'
;MEILFNPIMLLMATAKDVLPVLGLLVLFQTLVLKKPIPRPGRIFFGFGAVLVGMTCFLAGLDLALFPIGRTMALQLAENAQKGGNVTWTAYGWVYLFAFLMGFSTTIAEPSLIAVAHKAHEASRKAVSTWGLRIAVAIGVGIGITLGTFRIVTGTPLYLYIMAGYVVVIIQTIFAPRMIIPLAYDSGGVTTSTVTVPLVAALGLGLASNVPGRSIVMDGFGLIAFASLFPIISVLGYAQLVQWKVRRRIRKS
;
A
#
# COMPACT_ATOMS: atom_id res chain seq x y z
N MET A 1 -22.85 -0.38 13.13
CA MET A 1 -22.46 -1.03 14.40
C MET A 1 -23.09 -2.42 14.44
N GLU A 2 -22.82 -3.28 13.43
CA GLU A 2 -23.50 -4.58 13.23
C GLU A 2 -22.55 -5.75 12.86
N ILE A 3 -21.24 -5.50 12.72
CA ILE A 3 -20.29 -6.46 12.12
C ILE A 3 -19.87 -7.55 13.13
N LEU A 4 -20.13 -7.35 14.42
CA LEU A 4 -19.62 -8.20 15.51
C LEU A 4 -20.39 -9.52 15.75
N PHE A 5 -21.55 -9.78 15.14
CA PHE A 5 -22.39 -10.91 15.57
C PHE A 5 -22.45 -12.13 14.65
N ASN A 6 -21.74 -12.17 13.51
CA ASN A 6 -21.78 -13.37 12.68
C ASN A 6 -20.46 -13.64 11.94
N PRO A 7 -19.48 -14.32 12.58
CA PRO A 7 -18.21 -14.67 11.94
C PRO A 7 -18.40 -15.51 10.66
N ILE A 8 -19.51 -16.24 10.58
CA ILE A 8 -19.88 -17.03 9.41
C ILE A 8 -20.26 -16.11 8.24
N MET A 9 -21.01 -15.03 8.47
CA MET A 9 -21.31 -14.07 7.40
C MET A 9 -20.06 -13.35 6.91
N LEU A 10 -19.15 -12.95 7.81
CA LEU A 10 -17.91 -12.29 7.41
C LEU A 10 -17.02 -13.22 6.57
N LEU A 11 -16.98 -14.51 6.95
CA LEU A 11 -16.27 -15.54 6.19
C LEU A 11 -16.92 -15.77 4.82
N MET A 12 -18.25 -15.80 4.73
CA MET A 12 -18.97 -15.91 3.44
C MET A 12 -18.77 -14.67 2.56
N ALA A 13 -18.75 -13.47 3.13
CA ALA A 13 -18.47 -12.23 2.41
C ALA A 13 -17.04 -12.24 1.85
N THR A 14 -16.07 -12.56 2.68
CA THR A 14 -14.65 -12.69 2.27
C THR A 14 -14.49 -13.77 1.18
N ALA A 15 -15.19 -14.90 1.31
CA ALA A 15 -15.19 -15.94 0.28
C ALA A 15 -15.77 -15.45 -1.05
N LYS A 16 -16.87 -14.68 -1.01
CA LYS A 16 -17.49 -14.09 -2.20
C LYS A 16 -16.57 -13.08 -2.88
N ASP A 17 -15.81 -12.29 -2.12
CA ASP A 17 -14.87 -11.30 -2.65
C ASP A 17 -13.65 -11.94 -3.33
N VAL A 18 -13.21 -13.11 -2.86
CA VAL A 18 -12.05 -13.82 -3.42
C VAL A 18 -12.43 -14.76 -4.56
N LEU A 19 -13.69 -15.20 -4.63
CA LEU A 19 -14.20 -16.13 -5.65
C LEU A 19 -13.87 -15.71 -7.11
N PRO A 20 -14.00 -14.44 -7.53
CA PRO A 20 -13.68 -14.02 -8.90
C PRO A 20 -12.20 -14.24 -9.25
N VAL A 21 -11.29 -13.95 -8.32
CA VAL A 21 -9.86 -14.17 -8.51
C VAL A 21 -9.56 -15.66 -8.65
N LEU A 22 -10.18 -16.48 -7.81
CA LEU A 22 -10.05 -17.93 -7.85
C LEU A 22 -10.58 -18.52 -9.16
N GLY A 23 -11.75 -18.04 -9.60
CA GLY A 23 -12.34 -18.39 -10.89
C GLY A 23 -11.41 -18.05 -12.05
N LEU A 24 -10.84 -16.84 -12.04
CA LEU A 24 -9.85 -16.41 -13.04
C LEU A 24 -8.61 -17.33 -13.04
N LEU A 25 -8.08 -17.66 -11.86
CA LEU A 25 -6.90 -18.54 -11.75
C LEU A 25 -7.19 -19.95 -12.27
N VAL A 26 -8.33 -20.53 -11.93
CA VAL A 26 -8.75 -21.85 -12.42
C VAL A 26 -8.96 -21.82 -13.93
N LEU A 27 -9.60 -20.77 -14.44
CA LEU A 27 -9.80 -20.55 -15.87
C LEU A 27 -8.45 -20.49 -16.61
N PHE A 28 -7.51 -19.69 -16.12
CA PHE A 28 -6.20 -19.54 -16.73
C PHE A 28 -5.39 -20.85 -16.68
N GLN A 29 -5.43 -21.55 -15.55
CA GLN A 29 -4.75 -22.82 -15.37
C GLN A 29 -5.28 -23.91 -16.32
N THR A 30 -6.60 -24.02 -16.44
CA THR A 30 -7.27 -25.09 -17.21
C THR A 30 -7.36 -24.79 -18.70
N LEU A 31 -7.75 -23.56 -19.09
CA LEU A 31 -7.99 -23.21 -20.49
C LEU A 31 -6.74 -22.65 -21.19
N VAL A 32 -5.99 -21.76 -20.53
CA VAL A 32 -4.86 -21.06 -21.16
C VAL A 32 -3.58 -21.90 -21.05
N LEU A 33 -3.22 -22.30 -19.83
CA LEU A 33 -2.01 -23.09 -19.57
C LEU A 33 -2.18 -24.57 -19.89
N LYS A 34 -3.43 -25.06 -19.99
CA LYS A 34 -3.79 -26.46 -20.29
C LYS A 34 -3.07 -27.48 -19.39
N LYS A 35 -2.86 -27.12 -18.13
CA LYS A 35 -2.20 -27.98 -17.14
C LYS A 35 -3.19 -28.41 -16.05
N PRO A 36 -3.19 -29.69 -15.65
CA PRO A 36 -4.03 -30.13 -14.53
C PRO A 36 -3.62 -29.40 -13.25
N ILE A 37 -4.59 -29.18 -12.36
CA ILE A 37 -4.35 -28.51 -11.08
C ILE A 37 -3.47 -29.42 -10.20
N PRO A 38 -2.24 -29.01 -9.86
CA PRO A 38 -1.36 -29.85 -9.06
C PRO A 38 -1.82 -29.89 -7.61
N ARG A 39 -2.02 -31.10 -7.06
CA ARG A 39 -2.35 -31.34 -5.64
C ARG A 39 -3.58 -30.55 -5.15
N PRO A 40 -4.79 -30.79 -5.71
CA PRO A 40 -5.99 -30.02 -5.38
C PRO A 40 -6.29 -30.00 -3.88
N GLY A 41 -6.09 -31.10 -3.15
CA GLY A 41 -6.34 -31.16 -1.71
C GLY A 41 -5.50 -30.15 -0.89
N ARG A 42 -4.22 -29.93 -1.26
CA ARG A 42 -3.40 -28.91 -0.59
C ARG A 42 -3.86 -27.50 -0.93
N ILE A 43 -4.33 -27.27 -2.15
CA ILE A 43 -4.84 -25.96 -2.59
C ILE A 43 -6.12 -25.64 -1.83
N PHE A 44 -7.07 -26.57 -1.72
CA PHE A 44 -8.30 -26.37 -0.95
C PHE A 44 -8.02 -26.09 0.53
N PHE A 45 -7.11 -26.85 1.15
CA PHE A 45 -6.72 -26.60 2.54
C PHE A 45 -6.06 -25.23 2.72
N GLY A 46 -5.08 -24.90 1.86
CA GLY A 46 -4.39 -23.62 1.88
C GLY A 46 -5.36 -22.45 1.65
N PHE A 47 -6.32 -22.62 0.75
CA PHE A 47 -7.36 -21.63 0.49
C PHE A 47 -8.27 -21.42 1.71
N GLY A 48 -8.70 -22.50 2.37
CA GLY A 48 -9.45 -22.41 3.62
C GLY A 48 -8.68 -21.65 4.70
N ALA A 49 -7.39 -21.95 4.88
CA ALA A 49 -6.53 -21.25 5.83
C ALA A 49 -6.39 -19.75 5.50
N VAL A 50 -6.25 -19.39 4.21
CA VAL A 50 -6.19 -17.99 3.76
C VAL A 50 -7.50 -17.27 4.02
N LEU A 51 -8.66 -17.90 3.75
CA LEU A 51 -9.96 -17.28 4.02
C LEU A 51 -10.16 -16.99 5.51
N VAL A 52 -9.84 -17.95 6.38
CA VAL A 52 -9.93 -17.76 7.83
C VAL A 52 -8.96 -16.65 8.27
N GLY A 53 -7.71 -16.68 7.81
CA GLY A 53 -6.72 -15.65 8.14
C GLY A 53 -7.14 -14.25 7.69
N MET A 54 -7.66 -14.11 6.47
CA MET A 54 -8.13 -12.83 5.92
C MET A 54 -9.37 -12.32 6.68
N THR A 55 -10.30 -13.21 7.02
CA THR A 55 -11.49 -12.88 7.82
C THR A 55 -11.09 -12.34 9.20
N CYS A 56 -10.20 -13.06 9.91
CA CYS A 56 -9.68 -12.63 11.21
C CYS A 56 -8.91 -11.31 11.12
N PHE A 57 -8.13 -11.12 10.05
CA PHE A 57 -7.39 -9.89 9.81
C PHE A 57 -8.34 -8.70 9.61
N LEU A 58 -9.32 -8.81 8.71
CA LEU A 58 -10.31 -7.76 8.44
C LEU A 58 -11.13 -7.43 9.70
N ALA A 59 -11.54 -8.44 10.47
CA ALA A 59 -12.19 -8.24 11.76
C ALA A 59 -11.28 -7.48 12.75
N GLY A 60 -10.00 -7.85 12.81
CA GLY A 60 -9.00 -7.14 13.63
C GLY A 60 -8.83 -5.67 13.23
N LEU A 61 -8.88 -5.36 11.92
CA LEU A 61 -8.86 -3.97 11.44
C LEU A 61 -10.08 -3.17 11.93
N ASP A 62 -11.26 -3.77 11.88
CA ASP A 62 -12.51 -3.12 12.30
C ASP A 62 -12.57 -2.87 13.81
N LEU A 63 -12.00 -3.78 14.60
CA LEU A 63 -11.97 -3.65 16.05
C LEU A 63 -10.86 -2.72 16.56
N ALA A 64 -9.69 -2.71 15.91
CA ALA A 64 -8.52 -2.00 16.44
C ALA A 64 -8.21 -0.69 15.71
N LEU A 65 -8.16 -0.72 14.37
CA LEU A 65 -7.61 0.38 13.58
C LEU A 65 -8.66 1.39 13.11
N PHE A 66 -9.83 0.91 12.68
CA PHE A 66 -10.93 1.81 12.30
C PHE A 66 -11.40 2.74 13.41
N PRO A 67 -11.52 2.30 14.69
CA PRO A 67 -11.91 3.18 15.77
C PRO A 67 -10.90 4.29 16.01
N ILE A 68 -9.59 4.01 15.89
CA ILE A 68 -8.53 5.04 16.02
C ILE A 68 -8.66 6.07 14.90
N GLY A 69 -8.88 5.64 13.66
CA GLY A 69 -9.13 6.56 12.55
C GLY A 69 -10.38 7.43 12.77
N ARG A 70 -11.46 6.86 13.32
CA ARG A 70 -12.69 7.58 13.66
C ARG A 70 -12.48 8.60 14.76
N THR A 71 -11.83 8.23 15.87
CA THR A 71 -11.62 9.16 17.00
C THR A 71 -10.70 10.31 16.61
N MET A 72 -9.64 10.05 15.85
CA MET A 72 -8.76 11.11 15.33
C MET A 72 -9.52 12.10 14.42
N ALA A 73 -10.40 11.60 13.57
CA ALA A 73 -11.17 12.43 12.66
C ALA A 73 -12.37 13.14 13.33
N LEU A 74 -12.96 12.56 14.39
CA LEU A 74 -13.96 13.23 15.23
C LEU A 74 -13.37 14.41 16.00
N GLN A 75 -12.23 14.21 16.67
CA GLN A 75 -11.50 15.27 17.36
C GLN A 75 -11.20 16.45 16.44
N LEU A 76 -11.03 16.13 15.16
CA LEU A 76 -10.78 17.12 14.15
C LEU A 76 -12.02 17.86 13.67
N ALA A 77 -13.11 17.14 13.40
CA ALA A 77 -14.39 17.76 13.05
C ALA A 77 -14.89 18.70 14.16
N GLU A 78 -14.71 18.31 15.43
CA GLU A 78 -15.03 19.17 16.59
C GLU A 78 -14.17 20.43 16.65
N ASN A 79 -12.86 20.32 16.40
CA ASN A 79 -11.97 21.48 16.35
C ASN A 79 -12.26 22.40 15.16
N ALA A 80 -12.77 21.85 14.06
CA ALA A 80 -13.19 22.61 12.89
C ALA A 80 -14.50 23.38 13.08
N GLN A 81 -15.44 22.83 13.85
CA GLN A 81 -16.70 23.50 14.15
C GLN A 81 -16.57 24.62 15.19
N LYS A 82 -15.52 24.63 16.02
CA LYS A 82 -15.31 25.66 17.06
C LYS A 82 -14.76 27.00 16.55
N GLY A 83 -14.72 27.24 15.23
CA GLY A 83 -14.31 28.53 14.66
C GLY A 83 -12.84 28.87 14.79
N GLY A 84 -12.00 27.94 15.25
CA GLY A 84 -10.54 28.08 15.19
C GLY A 84 -10.07 27.82 13.76
N ASN A 85 -9.15 28.63 13.25
CA ASN A 85 -8.45 28.36 11.99
C ASN A 85 -7.92 26.93 12.01
N VAL A 86 -8.61 26.02 11.31
CA VAL A 86 -8.28 24.60 11.24
C VAL A 86 -7.01 24.47 10.43
N THR A 87 -5.89 24.63 11.13
CA THR A 87 -4.60 24.69 10.49
C THR A 87 -4.17 23.25 10.27
N TRP A 88 -3.77 22.93 9.04
CA TRP A 88 -3.26 21.62 8.62
C TRP A 88 -2.16 21.06 9.54
N THR A 89 -1.50 21.92 10.32
CA THR A 89 -0.47 21.63 11.31
C THR A 89 -0.99 20.88 12.54
N ALA A 90 -2.27 21.02 12.90
CA ALA A 90 -2.87 20.33 14.05
C ALA A 90 -2.91 18.80 13.89
N TYR A 91 -2.69 18.31 12.67
CA TYR A 91 -2.80 16.91 12.27
C TYR A 91 -1.46 16.16 12.27
N GLY A 92 -0.40 16.77 12.80
CA GLY A 92 0.95 16.19 12.77
C GLY A 92 1.01 14.75 13.30
N TRP A 93 0.23 14.43 14.34
CA TRP A 93 0.13 13.08 14.90
C TRP A 93 -0.56 12.08 13.96
N VAL A 94 -1.58 12.52 13.22
CA VAL A 94 -2.26 11.69 12.21
C VAL A 94 -1.30 11.39 11.05
N TYR A 95 -0.55 12.40 10.62
CA TYR A 95 0.47 12.25 9.57
C TYR A 95 1.60 11.30 10.00
N LEU A 96 2.08 11.44 11.23
CA LEU A 96 3.10 10.56 11.78
C LEU A 96 2.58 9.12 11.92
N PHE A 97 1.35 8.95 12.41
CA PHE A 97 0.72 7.64 12.50
C PHE A 97 0.56 7.00 11.11
N ALA A 98 0.05 7.75 10.14
CA ALA A 98 -0.08 7.31 8.75
C ALA A 98 1.26 6.89 8.13
N PHE A 99 2.32 7.67 8.40
CA PHE A 99 3.69 7.35 7.98
C PHE A 99 4.15 6.02 8.59
N LEU A 100 4.08 5.89 9.92
CA LEU A 100 4.56 4.72 10.65
C LEU A 100 3.79 3.47 10.28
N MET A 101 2.48 3.58 10.10
CA MET A 101 1.62 2.50 9.60
C MET A 101 2.05 2.06 8.21
N GLY A 102 2.18 2.99 7.27
CA GLY A 102 2.62 2.70 5.91
C GLY A 102 3.99 2.04 5.86
N PHE A 103 4.93 2.61 6.59
CA PHE A 103 6.29 2.10 6.69
C PHE A 103 6.35 0.70 7.30
N SER A 104 5.71 0.49 8.45
CA SER A 104 5.79 -0.78 9.20
C SER A 104 5.14 -1.92 8.45
N THR A 105 3.96 -1.67 7.87
CA THR A 105 3.21 -2.68 7.09
C THR A 105 3.97 -3.09 5.85
N THR A 106 4.54 -2.13 5.14
CA THR A 106 5.35 -2.39 3.94
C THR A 106 6.62 -3.17 4.26
N ILE A 107 7.31 -2.88 5.38
CA ILE A 107 8.50 -3.65 5.79
C ILE A 107 8.15 -5.10 6.11
N ALA A 108 6.98 -5.32 6.73
CA ALA A 108 6.48 -6.63 7.10
C ALA A 108 5.92 -7.43 5.91
N GLU A 109 5.69 -6.79 4.76
CA GLU A 109 5.05 -7.40 3.59
C GLU A 109 5.91 -8.56 3.01
N PRO A 110 5.41 -9.81 3.02
CA PRO A 110 6.16 -10.97 2.51
C PRO A 110 6.48 -10.85 1.01
N SER A 111 5.55 -10.28 0.23
CA SER A 111 5.71 -10.06 -1.21
C SER A 111 6.90 -9.15 -1.50
N LEU A 112 7.13 -8.12 -0.67
CA LEU A 112 8.28 -7.23 -0.81
C LEU A 112 9.59 -7.93 -0.46
N ILE A 113 9.59 -8.79 0.55
CA ILE A 113 10.76 -9.59 0.90
C ILE A 113 11.16 -10.47 -0.29
N ALA A 114 10.19 -11.16 -0.91
CA ALA A 114 10.44 -12.02 -2.07
C ALA A 114 11.00 -11.25 -3.27
N VAL A 115 10.39 -10.11 -3.62
CA VAL A 115 10.85 -9.26 -4.74
C VAL A 115 12.24 -8.68 -4.47
N ALA A 116 12.52 -8.28 -3.23
CA ALA A 116 13.85 -7.78 -2.86
C ALA A 116 14.93 -8.85 -2.97
N HIS A 117 14.65 -10.10 -2.57
CA HIS A 117 15.58 -11.21 -2.77
C HIS A 117 15.82 -11.50 -4.25
N LYS A 118 14.77 -11.53 -5.07
CA LYS A 118 14.90 -11.72 -6.52
C LYS A 118 15.69 -10.61 -7.20
N ALA A 119 15.49 -9.35 -6.78
CA ALA A 119 16.27 -8.22 -7.25
C ALA A 119 17.76 -8.33 -6.87
N HIS A 120 18.06 -8.77 -5.65
CA HIS A 120 19.43 -8.95 -5.19
C HIS A 120 20.18 -10.02 -5.99
N GLU A 121 19.53 -11.16 -6.25
CA GLU A 121 20.06 -12.24 -7.08
C GLU A 121 20.26 -11.78 -8.53
N ALA A 122 19.22 -11.20 -9.15
CA ALA A 122 19.25 -10.76 -10.54
C ALA A 122 20.23 -9.62 -10.81
N SER A 123 20.49 -8.76 -9.81
CA SER A 123 21.39 -7.61 -9.94
C SER A 123 22.87 -7.93 -9.67
N ARG A 124 23.26 -9.21 -9.57
CA ARG A 124 24.61 -9.64 -9.14
C ARG A 124 25.03 -8.97 -7.82
N LYS A 125 24.11 -8.92 -6.85
CA LYS A 125 24.30 -8.30 -5.53
C LYS A 125 24.51 -6.78 -5.53
N ALA A 126 24.27 -6.09 -6.63
CA ALA A 126 24.40 -4.63 -6.70
C ALA A 126 23.29 -3.88 -5.93
N VAL A 127 22.08 -4.45 -5.87
CA VAL A 127 20.96 -3.93 -5.08
C VAL A 127 20.88 -4.68 -3.76
N SER A 128 20.91 -3.99 -2.62
CA SER A 128 20.75 -4.66 -1.32
C SER A 128 19.28 -4.96 -1.03
N THR A 129 19.01 -6.17 -0.52
CA THR A 129 17.65 -6.59 -0.13
C THR A 129 17.03 -5.62 0.88
N TRP A 130 17.78 -5.31 1.95
CA TRP A 130 17.36 -4.36 2.98
C TRP A 130 17.24 -2.93 2.46
N GLY A 131 18.14 -2.48 1.60
CA GLY A 131 18.09 -1.12 1.05
C GLY A 131 16.86 -0.90 0.19
N LEU A 132 16.50 -1.87 -0.65
CA LEU A 132 15.28 -1.82 -1.43
C LEU A 132 14.04 -1.83 -0.54
N ARG A 133 13.99 -2.72 0.47
CA ARG A 133 12.86 -2.80 1.41
C ARG A 133 12.61 -1.48 2.13
N ILE A 134 13.67 -0.86 2.65
CA ILE A 134 13.59 0.44 3.33
C ILE A 134 13.16 1.53 2.35
N ALA A 135 13.70 1.55 1.12
CA ALA A 135 13.31 2.54 0.11
C ALA A 135 11.81 2.45 -0.22
N VAL A 136 11.29 1.25 -0.47
CA VAL A 136 9.86 1.02 -0.74
C VAL A 136 9.02 1.46 0.47
N ALA A 137 9.39 1.05 1.68
CA ALA A 137 8.66 1.40 2.90
C ALA A 137 8.62 2.91 3.19
N ILE A 138 9.73 3.62 2.96
CA ILE A 138 9.76 5.08 3.03
C ILE A 138 8.83 5.69 1.98
N GLY A 139 8.85 5.17 0.75
CA GLY A 139 7.95 5.59 -0.31
C GLY A 139 6.48 5.45 0.10
N VAL A 140 6.08 4.27 0.58
CA VAL A 140 4.71 4.06 1.08
C VAL A 140 4.37 5.00 2.23
N GLY A 141 5.25 5.11 3.23
CA GLY A 141 5.04 5.99 4.38
C GLY A 141 4.79 7.44 3.95
N ILE A 142 5.63 7.98 3.06
CA ILE A 142 5.46 9.33 2.50
C ILE A 142 4.16 9.43 1.70
N GLY A 143 3.87 8.45 0.85
CA GLY A 143 2.66 8.42 0.03
C GLY A 143 1.38 8.46 0.86
N ILE A 144 1.27 7.58 1.85
CA ILE A 144 0.10 7.53 2.74
C ILE A 144 -0.01 8.80 3.58
N THR A 145 1.11 9.36 4.03
CA THR A 145 1.10 10.65 4.74
C THR A 145 0.57 11.76 3.87
N LEU A 146 1.03 11.86 2.63
CA LEU A 146 0.59 12.88 1.67
C LEU A 146 -0.87 12.68 1.28
N GLY A 147 -1.30 11.44 1.08
CA GLY A 147 -2.70 11.12 0.82
C GLY A 147 -3.60 11.45 2.02
N THR A 148 -3.11 11.25 3.25
CA THR A 148 -3.82 11.64 4.47
C THR A 148 -3.95 13.16 4.57
N PHE A 149 -2.85 13.89 4.35
CA PHE A 149 -2.87 15.35 4.20
C PHE A 149 -3.88 15.80 3.13
N ARG A 150 -3.96 15.09 2.01
CA ARG A 150 -4.91 15.36 0.93
C ARG A 150 -6.36 15.11 1.33
N ILE A 151 -6.68 14.04 2.08
CA ILE A 151 -8.04 13.79 2.61
C ILE A 151 -8.46 14.92 3.54
N VAL A 152 -7.53 15.34 4.41
CA VAL A 152 -7.74 16.43 5.35
C VAL A 152 -7.95 17.76 4.62
N THR A 153 -7.11 18.06 3.65
CA THR A 153 -7.13 19.34 2.91
C THR A 153 -8.19 19.45 1.85
N GLY A 154 -8.68 18.31 1.37
CA GLY A 154 -9.67 18.28 0.32
C GLY A 154 -9.19 18.71 -1.04
N THR A 155 -7.87 18.82 -1.22
CA THR A 155 -7.27 19.10 -2.51
C THR A 155 -7.60 17.97 -3.48
N PRO A 156 -7.75 18.25 -4.79
CA PRO A 156 -8.19 17.23 -5.73
C PRO A 156 -7.09 16.18 -5.98
N LEU A 157 -7.46 14.90 -5.95
CA LEU A 157 -6.55 13.76 -6.09
C LEU A 157 -5.69 13.82 -7.36
N TYR A 158 -6.31 14.20 -8.49
CA TYR A 158 -5.66 14.15 -9.80
C TYR A 158 -4.39 15.02 -9.86
N LEU A 159 -4.32 16.14 -9.11
CA LEU A 159 -3.13 16.99 -9.10
C LEU A 159 -1.90 16.27 -8.54
N TYR A 160 -2.09 15.50 -7.46
CA TYR A 160 -1.01 14.74 -6.84
C TYR A 160 -0.55 13.58 -7.71
N ILE A 161 -1.51 12.87 -8.31
CA ILE A 161 -1.21 11.73 -9.18
C ILE A 161 -0.51 12.21 -10.45
N MET A 162 -0.99 13.29 -11.08
CA MET A 162 -0.32 13.90 -12.24
C MET A 162 1.10 14.36 -11.88
N ALA A 163 1.27 15.12 -10.80
CA ALA A 163 2.59 15.60 -10.37
C ALA A 163 3.54 14.44 -10.06
N GLY A 164 3.06 13.41 -9.35
CA GLY A 164 3.84 12.22 -9.05
C GLY A 164 4.24 11.44 -10.29
N TYR A 165 3.36 11.29 -11.28
CA TYR A 165 3.72 10.65 -12.55
C TYR A 165 4.69 11.47 -13.38
N VAL A 166 4.60 12.79 -13.38
CA VAL A 166 5.64 13.65 -13.98
C VAL A 166 7.00 13.37 -13.36
N VAL A 167 7.08 13.27 -12.02
CA VAL A 167 8.30 12.89 -11.31
C VAL A 167 8.78 11.49 -11.73
N VAL A 168 7.88 10.50 -11.78
CA VAL A 168 8.21 9.13 -12.21
C VAL A 168 8.77 9.12 -13.63
N ILE A 169 8.16 9.83 -14.57
CA ILE A 169 8.62 9.90 -15.97
C ILE A 169 10.02 10.49 -16.03
N ILE A 170 10.24 11.63 -15.37
CA ILE A 170 11.56 12.28 -15.31
C ILE A 170 12.59 11.32 -14.70
N GLN A 171 12.30 10.71 -13.55
CA GLN A 171 13.22 9.78 -12.91
C GLN A 171 13.50 8.54 -13.75
N THR A 172 12.51 8.02 -14.47
CA THR A 172 12.63 6.85 -15.33
C THR A 172 13.65 7.10 -16.45
N ILE A 173 13.68 8.32 -17.03
CA ILE A 173 14.65 8.69 -18.08
C ILE A 173 16.09 8.62 -17.56
N PHE A 174 16.32 8.99 -16.29
CA PHE A 174 17.66 9.00 -15.70
C PHE A 174 18.03 7.71 -14.95
N ALA A 175 17.09 6.78 -14.76
CA ALA A 175 17.30 5.58 -13.97
C ALA A 175 18.01 4.46 -14.77
N PRO A 176 18.81 3.59 -14.10
CA PRO A 176 19.37 2.41 -14.73
C PRO A 176 18.28 1.44 -15.21
N ARG A 177 18.38 0.95 -16.45
CA ARG A 177 17.40 0.04 -17.07
C ARG A 177 17.06 -1.20 -16.23
N MET A 178 18.01 -1.68 -15.43
CA MET A 178 17.83 -2.84 -14.56
C MET A 178 16.89 -2.58 -13.37
N ILE A 179 16.78 -1.34 -12.88
CA ILE A 179 15.96 -1.02 -11.70
C ILE A 179 14.57 -0.53 -12.09
N ILE A 180 14.37 -0.06 -13.33
CA ILE A 180 13.06 0.41 -13.79
C ILE A 180 11.97 -0.66 -13.59
N PRO A 181 12.10 -1.92 -14.09
CA PRO A 181 11.07 -2.93 -13.88
C PRO A 181 10.78 -3.19 -12.40
N LEU A 182 11.83 -3.19 -11.57
CA LEU A 182 11.72 -3.40 -10.13
C LEU A 182 10.99 -2.25 -9.44
N ALA A 183 11.20 -1.01 -9.86
CA ALA A 183 10.50 0.14 -9.32
C ALA A 183 9.00 0.06 -9.61
N TYR A 184 8.61 -0.27 -10.84
CA TYR A 184 7.20 -0.41 -11.21
C TYR A 184 6.54 -1.63 -10.55
N ASP A 185 7.26 -2.74 -10.40
CA ASP A 185 6.78 -3.92 -9.66
C ASP A 185 6.60 -3.60 -8.17
N SER A 186 7.46 -2.77 -7.59
CA SER A 186 7.33 -2.37 -6.18
C SER A 186 6.03 -1.64 -5.85
N GLY A 187 5.45 -0.90 -6.81
CA GLY A 187 4.13 -0.28 -6.64
C GLY A 187 2.98 -1.28 -6.65
N GLY A 188 3.12 -2.40 -7.36
CA GLY A 188 2.18 -3.53 -7.33
C GLY A 188 2.36 -4.42 -6.10
N VAL A 189 3.58 -4.53 -5.58
CA VAL A 189 3.86 -5.21 -4.31
C VAL A 189 3.16 -4.53 -3.14
N THR A 190 3.02 -3.21 -3.15
CA THR A 190 2.33 -2.49 -2.07
C THR A 190 0.81 -2.56 -2.18
N THR A 191 0.28 -3.08 -3.30
CA THR A 191 -1.14 -3.45 -3.42
C THR A 191 -1.45 -4.89 -2.98
N SER A 192 -0.62 -5.45 -2.11
CA SER A 192 -0.73 -6.84 -1.68
C SER A 192 -1.60 -7.00 -0.42
N THR A 193 -1.71 -8.25 0.02
CA THR A 193 -2.71 -8.77 0.95
C THR A 193 -2.67 -8.14 2.35
N VAL A 194 -1.52 -7.65 2.82
CA VAL A 194 -1.42 -7.03 4.15
C VAL A 194 -1.59 -5.52 4.05
N THR A 195 -0.88 -4.87 3.13
CA THR A 195 -0.84 -3.41 3.03
C THR A 195 -2.17 -2.81 2.57
N VAL A 196 -2.83 -3.35 1.54
CA VAL A 196 -4.05 -2.70 0.98
C VAL A 196 -5.20 -2.60 1.97
N PRO A 197 -5.62 -3.68 2.67
CA PRO A 197 -6.74 -3.55 3.58
C PRO A 197 -6.46 -2.56 4.71
N LEU A 198 -5.20 -2.43 5.15
CA LEU A 198 -4.77 -1.44 6.13
C LEU A 198 -4.83 -0.01 5.60
N VAL A 199 -4.33 0.23 4.39
CA VAL A 199 -4.38 1.56 3.76
C VAL A 199 -5.81 1.96 3.43
N ALA A 200 -6.58 1.06 2.82
CA ALA A 200 -7.99 1.26 2.57
C ALA A 200 -8.72 1.53 3.88
N ALA A 201 -8.37 0.79 4.94
CA ALA A 201 -8.98 0.98 6.23
C ALA A 201 -8.75 2.40 6.79
N LEU A 202 -7.50 2.84 6.79
CA LEU A 202 -7.13 4.18 7.20
C LEU A 202 -7.84 5.25 6.34
N GLY A 203 -7.81 5.10 5.02
CA GLY A 203 -8.39 6.04 4.07
C GLY A 203 -9.91 6.17 4.21
N LEU A 204 -10.62 5.04 4.26
CA LEU A 204 -12.07 4.98 4.46
C LEU A 204 -12.45 5.55 5.83
N GLY A 205 -11.69 5.22 6.88
CA GLY A 205 -11.89 5.73 8.24
C GLY A 205 -11.77 7.25 8.29
N LEU A 206 -10.72 7.82 7.72
CA LEU A 206 -10.54 9.27 7.66
C LEU A 206 -11.60 9.96 6.80
N ALA A 207 -11.84 9.46 5.59
CA ALA A 207 -12.81 10.07 4.67
C ALA A 207 -14.25 10.03 5.20
N SER A 208 -14.63 9.01 5.98
CA SER A 208 -15.98 8.91 6.56
C SER A 208 -16.23 9.92 7.69
N ASN A 209 -15.18 10.51 8.25
CA ASN A 209 -15.28 11.37 9.44
C ASN A 209 -14.79 12.81 9.17
N VAL A 210 -14.24 13.09 8.00
CA VAL A 210 -13.93 14.44 7.55
C VAL A 210 -15.12 14.98 6.74
N PRO A 211 -15.77 16.08 7.16
CA PRO A 211 -16.92 16.64 6.45
C PRO A 211 -16.60 16.98 4.99
N GLY A 212 -17.53 16.67 4.08
CA GLY A 212 -17.40 16.99 2.66
C GLY A 212 -16.46 16.08 1.86
N ARG A 213 -16.08 14.92 2.42
CA ARG A 213 -15.25 13.92 1.72
C ARG A 213 -16.07 12.77 1.16
N SER A 214 -15.63 12.29 0.00
CA SER A 214 -16.18 11.09 -0.62
C SER A 214 -15.42 9.88 -0.08
N ILE A 215 -16.11 9.00 0.64
CA ILE A 215 -15.55 7.76 1.17
C ILE A 215 -14.88 6.94 0.06
N VAL A 216 -15.51 6.89 -1.11
CA VAL A 216 -15.02 6.12 -2.25
C VAL A 216 -13.81 6.81 -2.88
N MET A 217 -13.94 8.05 -3.34
CA MET A 217 -12.85 8.71 -4.08
C MET A 217 -11.67 9.09 -3.18
N ASP A 218 -11.95 9.54 -1.96
CA ASP A 218 -10.91 10.01 -1.04
C ASP A 218 -10.31 8.88 -0.23
N GLY A 219 -11.12 7.91 0.21
CA GLY A 219 -10.66 6.75 0.95
C GLY A 219 -9.84 5.79 0.08
N PHE A 220 -10.38 5.33 -1.06
CA PHE A 220 -9.61 4.46 -1.97
C PHE A 220 -8.49 5.20 -2.68
N GLY A 221 -8.60 6.52 -2.85
CA GLY A 221 -7.52 7.35 -3.41
C GLY A 221 -6.20 7.24 -2.65
N LEU A 222 -6.23 6.86 -1.37
CA LEU A 222 -5.02 6.61 -0.57
C LEU A 222 -4.19 5.43 -1.09
N ILE A 223 -4.83 4.44 -1.71
CA ILE A 223 -4.14 3.30 -2.34
C ILE A 223 -3.30 3.78 -3.52
N ALA A 224 -3.79 4.75 -4.30
CA ALA A 224 -3.04 5.29 -5.43
C ALA A 224 -1.71 5.94 -4.97
N PHE A 225 -1.70 6.61 -3.81
CA PHE A 225 -0.47 7.12 -3.22
C PHE A 225 0.46 6.00 -2.74
N ALA A 226 -0.11 4.95 -2.11
CA ALA A 226 0.65 3.79 -1.65
C ALA A 226 1.29 2.99 -2.79
N SER A 227 0.78 3.09 -4.03
CA SER A 227 1.40 2.50 -5.22
C SER A 227 2.38 3.43 -5.94
N LEU A 228 2.10 4.74 -6.00
CA LEU A 228 2.89 5.70 -6.78
C LEU A 228 4.23 6.06 -6.10
N PHE A 229 4.20 6.34 -4.80
CA PHE A 229 5.38 6.82 -4.08
C PHE A 229 6.50 5.78 -3.90
N PRO A 230 6.22 4.47 -3.77
CA PRO A 230 7.25 3.44 -3.86
C PRO A 230 8.06 3.51 -5.14
N ILE A 231 7.39 3.73 -6.28
CA ILE A 231 8.07 3.83 -7.59
C ILE A 231 9.05 5.01 -7.56
N ILE A 232 8.59 6.18 -7.10
CA ILE A 232 9.43 7.39 -6.95
C ILE A 232 10.62 7.12 -6.02
N SER A 233 10.37 6.47 -4.88
CA SER A 233 11.40 6.18 -3.88
C SER A 233 12.44 5.17 -4.38
N VAL A 234 12.01 4.11 -5.07
CA VAL A 234 12.92 3.09 -5.64
C VAL A 234 13.76 3.67 -6.78
N LEU A 235 13.16 4.49 -7.67
CA LEU A 235 13.91 5.18 -8.72
C LEU A 235 14.92 6.16 -8.12
N GLY A 236 14.54 6.92 -7.08
CA GLY A 236 15.46 7.79 -6.35
C GLY A 236 16.60 7.02 -5.68
N TYR A 237 16.30 5.91 -5.00
CA TYR A 237 17.29 5.00 -4.42
C TYR A 237 18.27 4.49 -5.47
N ALA A 238 17.77 4.07 -6.64
CA ALA A 238 18.58 3.60 -7.76
C ALA A 238 19.61 4.64 -8.22
N GLN A 239 19.14 5.88 -8.42
CA GLN A 239 19.98 6.99 -8.85
C GLN A 239 21.05 7.32 -7.79
N LEU A 240 20.70 7.32 -6.51
CA LEU A 240 21.63 7.54 -5.40
C LEU A 240 22.72 6.45 -5.33
N VAL A 241 22.35 5.18 -5.51
CA VAL A 241 23.31 4.06 -5.53
C VAL A 241 24.25 4.19 -6.73
N GLN A 242 23.71 4.46 -7.93
CA GLN A 242 24.52 4.64 -9.13
C GLN A 242 25.50 5.81 -8.99
N TRP A 243 25.06 6.92 -8.41
CA TRP A 243 25.90 8.08 -8.15
C TRP A 243 27.04 7.78 -7.17
N LYS A 244 26.76 7.05 -6.08
CA LYS A 244 27.79 6.59 -5.14
C LYS A 244 28.82 5.68 -5.81
N VAL A 245 28.39 4.76 -6.67
CA VAL A 245 29.29 3.86 -7.41
C VAL A 245 30.20 4.65 -8.36
N ARG A 246 29.65 5.58 -9.15
CA ARG A 246 30.46 6.43 -10.06
C ARG A 246 31.50 7.27 -9.30
N ARG A 247 31.15 7.79 -8.12
CA ARG A 247 32.09 8.55 -7.27
C ARG A 247 33.22 7.70 -6.70
N ARG A 248 32.97 6.42 -6.38
CA ARG A 248 34.03 5.50 -5.91
C ARG A 248 35.02 5.18 -7.03
N ILE A 249 34.53 4.92 -8.24
CA ILE A 249 35.38 4.65 -9.40
C ILE A 249 36.26 5.87 -9.75
N ARG A 250 35.74 7.10 -9.62
CA ARG A 250 36.53 8.33 -9.89
C ARG A 250 37.61 8.65 -8.83
N LYS A 251 37.60 7.96 -7.68
CA LYS A 251 38.56 8.16 -6.58
C LYS A 251 39.60 7.04 -6.49
N SER A 252 39.45 5.98 -7.27
CA SER A 252 40.42 4.89 -7.43
C SER A 252 41.21 5.11 -8.72
#